data_AF-A0A7W1LL32-F1
#
_entry.id   AF-A0A7W1LL32-F1
#
_cell.length_a   1.000
_cell.length_b   1.000
_cell.length_c   1.000
_cell.angle_alpha   90.00
_cell.angle_beta   90.00
_cell.angle_gamma   90.00
#
_symmetry.space_group_name_H-M   'P 1'
#
loop_
_entity.id
_entity.type
_entity.pdbx_description
1 polymer ?
#
loop_
_entity_poly.entity_id
_entity_poly.type
_entity_poly.pdbx_seq_one_letter_code
_entity_poly.pdbx_strand_id
1 'polypeptide(L)'
;IPMPDGHVFGVDHGVCFSRDPKLRTLLWRWAGRPLTEEAVEVLERLSSDLYGDLGDALEEHLTVSEVRQTRRRVATLLRTGIHPEPSGDWPALPWPPI
;
A
#
# COMPACT_ATOMS: atom_id res chain seq x y z
N ILE A 1 -11.65 -13.92 -3.56
CA ILE A 1 -11.89 -14.46 -4.92
C ILE A 1 -12.67 -13.38 -5.66
N PRO A 2 -12.24 -12.95 -6.86
CA PRO A 2 -12.97 -11.93 -7.64
C PRO A 2 -14.41 -12.38 -7.92
N MET A 3 -15.31 -11.41 -8.04
CA MET A 3 -16.70 -11.61 -8.47
C MET A 3 -16.73 -12.11 -9.94
N PRO A 4 -17.87 -12.67 -10.42
CA PRO A 4 -17.96 -13.18 -11.79
C PRO A 4 -17.64 -12.16 -12.89
N ASP A 5 -17.78 -10.87 -12.60
CA ASP A 5 -17.43 -9.74 -13.47
C ASP A 5 -15.96 -9.28 -13.34
N GLY A 6 -15.18 -9.93 -12.49
CA GLY A 6 -13.79 -9.61 -12.20
C GLY A 6 -13.59 -8.60 -11.06
N HIS A 7 -14.65 -8.05 -10.47
CA HIS A 7 -14.51 -7.08 -9.38
C HIS A 7 -13.92 -7.71 -8.12
N VAL A 8 -13.03 -6.97 -7.45
CA VAL A 8 -12.43 -7.38 -6.17
C VAL A 8 -12.84 -6.40 -5.08
N PHE A 9 -13.57 -6.90 -4.08
CA PHE A 9 -13.87 -6.11 -2.88
C PHE A 9 -12.67 -6.07 -1.92
N GLY A 10 -12.26 -4.86 -1.54
CA GLY A 10 -11.28 -4.64 -0.48
C GLY A 10 -11.93 -4.62 0.90
N VAL A 11 -11.88 -5.73 1.62
CA VAL A 11 -12.41 -5.87 2.99
C VAL A 11 -11.29 -5.76 4.04
N ASP A 12 -11.65 -5.59 5.32
CA ASP A 12 -10.73 -5.60 6.47
C ASP A 12 -9.57 -4.58 6.42
N HIS A 13 -9.82 -3.41 5.83
CA HIS A 13 -8.83 -2.32 5.73
C HIS A 13 -8.77 -1.40 6.99
N GLY A 14 -9.35 -1.81 8.12
CA GLY A 14 -9.41 -1.02 9.35
C GLY A 14 -8.05 -0.76 10.03
N VAL A 15 -6.98 -1.44 9.57
CA VAL A 15 -5.60 -1.25 10.03
C VAL A 15 -4.71 -0.55 8.99
N CYS A 16 -5.31 -0.04 7.91
CA CYS A 16 -4.60 0.72 6.87
C CYS A 16 -4.18 2.11 7.38
N PHE A 17 -3.41 2.82 6.55
CA PHE A 17 -2.98 4.21 6.74
C PHE A 17 -2.06 4.51 7.92
N SER A 18 -1.86 3.57 8.87
CA SER A 18 -0.89 3.65 9.97
C SER A 18 0.38 4.38 9.57
N ARG A 19 0.80 5.34 10.38
CA ARG A 19 2.04 6.10 10.17
C ARG A 19 3.27 5.20 10.20
N ASP A 20 3.21 4.17 11.02
CA ASP A 20 4.28 3.18 11.19
C ASP A 20 4.28 2.18 10.03
N PRO A 21 5.46 1.79 9.51
CA PRO A 21 5.60 0.83 8.41
C PRO A 21 5.38 -0.62 8.87
N LYS A 22 4.13 -0.97 9.21
CA LYS A 22 3.75 -2.28 9.74
C LYS A 22 3.43 -3.30 8.64
N LEU A 23 4.35 -3.54 7.71
CA LEU A 23 4.10 -4.52 6.63
C LEU A 23 4.03 -5.95 7.20
N ARG A 24 2.82 -6.53 7.22
CA ARG A 24 2.59 -7.90 7.67
C ARG A 24 2.44 -8.84 6.47
N THR A 25 3.23 -9.92 6.52
CA THR A 25 3.09 -11.28 5.92
C THR A 25 2.54 -11.51 4.51
N LEU A 26 1.60 -10.69 4.01
CA LEU A 26 0.90 -10.91 2.75
C LEU A 26 1.78 -10.68 1.52
N LEU A 27 2.72 -9.73 1.58
CA LEU A 27 3.58 -9.41 0.44
C LEU A 27 4.89 -10.23 0.40
N TRP A 28 5.09 -11.17 1.31
CA TRP A 28 6.41 -11.81 1.48
C TRP A 28 6.91 -12.55 0.24
N ARG A 29 6.03 -13.23 -0.51
CA ARG A 29 6.40 -13.89 -1.77
C ARG A 29 6.75 -12.92 -2.90
N TRP A 30 6.40 -11.65 -2.73
CA TRP A 30 6.70 -10.58 -3.66
C TRP A 30 7.78 -9.64 -3.17
N ALA A 31 8.21 -9.72 -1.90
CA ALA A 31 9.23 -8.84 -1.35
C ALA A 31 10.48 -8.78 -2.26
N GLY A 32 10.92 -7.57 -2.58
CA GLY A 32 12.04 -7.32 -3.48
C GLY A 32 11.78 -7.57 -4.96
N ARG A 33 10.62 -8.14 -5.34
CA ARG A 33 10.26 -8.38 -6.75
C ARG A 33 9.75 -7.10 -7.41
N PRO A 34 9.93 -6.96 -8.75
CA PRO A 34 9.36 -5.85 -9.50
C PRO A 34 7.85 -5.77 -9.35
N LEU A 35 7.33 -4.54 -9.32
CA LEU A 35 5.91 -4.25 -9.50
C LEU A 35 5.50 -4.61 -10.93
N THR A 36 4.24 -4.99 -11.11
CA THR A 36 3.68 -5.16 -12.46
C THR A 36 3.46 -3.80 -13.10
N GLU A 37 3.44 -3.74 -14.44
CA GLU A 37 3.14 -2.50 -15.19
C GLU A 37 1.78 -1.92 -14.78
N GLU A 38 0.75 -2.76 -14.70
CA GLU A 38 -0.58 -2.38 -14.20
C GLU A 38 -0.52 -1.76 -12.79
N ALA A 39 0.28 -2.33 -11.87
CA ALA A 39 0.41 -1.77 -10.52
C ALA A 39 1.10 -0.40 -10.54
N VAL A 40 2.07 -0.19 -11.43
CA VAL A 40 2.74 1.11 -11.61
C VAL A 40 1.74 2.14 -12.12
N GLU A 41 0.95 1.82 -13.16
CA GLU A 41 -0.07 2.73 -13.70
C GLU A 41 -1.10 3.14 -12.64
N VAL A 42 -1.55 2.19 -11.81
CA VAL A 42 -2.45 2.48 -10.68
C VAL A 42 -1.78 3.41 -9.67
N LEU A 43 -0.51 3.19 -9.33
CA LEU A 43 0.22 4.01 -8.38
C LEU A 43 0.48 5.43 -8.91
N GLU A 44 0.71 5.60 -10.21
CA GLU A 44 0.89 6.93 -10.83
C GLU A 44 -0.40 7.76 -10.73
N ARG A 45 -1.54 7.16 -11.10
CA ARG A 45 -2.86 7.80 -10.94
C ARG A 45 -3.16 8.11 -9.48
N LEU A 46 -2.96 7.14 -8.60
CA LEU A 46 -3.16 7.32 -7.16
C LEU A 46 -2.25 8.43 -6.59
N SER A 47 -1.01 8.53 -7.07
CA SER A 47 -0.10 9.61 -6.67
C SER A 47 -0.69 10.97 -7.02
N SER A 48 -1.20 11.14 -8.26
CA SER A 48 -1.87 12.38 -8.67
C SER A 48 -3.09 12.68 -7.79
N ASP A 49 -3.97 11.70 -7.60
CA ASP A 49 -5.21 11.86 -6.83
C ASP A 49 -4.93 12.24 -5.37
N LEU A 50 -3.91 11.62 -4.75
CA LEU A 50 -3.51 11.92 -3.38
C LEU A 50 -2.97 13.36 -3.20
N TYR A 51 -2.51 14.03 -4.26
CA TYR A 51 -2.14 15.44 -4.23
C TYR A 51 -3.28 16.38 -4.66
N GLY A 52 -4.44 15.83 -5.03
CA GLY A 52 -5.67 16.57 -5.31
C GLY A 52 -6.83 16.10 -4.43
N ASP A 53 -8.02 16.04 -5.02
CA ASP A 53 -9.30 15.86 -4.32
C ASP A 53 -9.35 14.64 -3.38
N LEU A 54 -8.69 13.53 -3.74
CA LEU A 54 -8.66 12.35 -2.85
C LEU A 54 -7.83 12.62 -1.59
N GLY A 55 -6.73 13.35 -1.73
CA GLY A 55 -5.92 13.77 -0.58
C GLY A 55 -6.74 14.61 0.39
N ASP A 56 -7.47 15.59 -0.14
CA ASP A 56 -8.32 16.49 0.65
C ASP A 56 -9.46 15.72 1.34
N ALA A 57 -10.15 14.84 0.61
CA ALA A 57 -11.21 14.00 1.17
C ALA A 57 -10.68 13.04 2.26
N LEU A 58 -9.47 12.50 2.10
CA LEU A 58 -8.86 11.65 3.13
C LEU A 58 -8.52 12.43 4.41
N GLU A 59 -8.13 13.70 4.30
CA GLU A 59 -7.80 14.55 5.47
C GLU A 59 -9.06 14.91 6.31
N GLU A 60 -10.27 14.68 5.79
CA GLU A 60 -11.52 14.77 6.56
C GLU A 60 -11.72 13.57 7.51
N HIS A 61 -11.02 12.46 7.28
CA HIS A 61 -11.21 11.20 8.00
C HIS A 61 -9.94 10.65 8.64
N LEU A 62 -8.78 11.06 8.15
CA LEU A 62 -7.46 10.64 8.60
C LEU A 62 -6.66 11.85 9.09
N THR A 63 -5.68 11.60 9.93
CA THR A 63 -4.74 12.66 10.31
C THR A 63 -3.88 13.07 9.11
N VAL A 64 -3.49 14.34 9.06
CA VAL A 64 -2.51 14.87 8.07
C VAL A 64 -1.25 13.99 8.00
N SER A 65 -0.83 13.45 9.14
CA SER A 65 0.34 12.57 9.19
C SER A 65 0.12 11.21 8.51
N GLU A 66 -1.06 10.62 8.60
CA GLU A 66 -1.41 9.36 7.92
C GLU A 66 -1.51 9.56 6.41
N VAL A 67 -2.14 10.65 5.96
CA VAL A 67 -2.21 11.00 4.54
C VAL A 67 -0.81 11.26 3.98
N ARG A 68 0.02 12.04 4.68
CA ARG A 68 1.42 12.28 4.30
C ARG A 68 2.23 10.98 4.20
N GLN A 69 2.08 10.06 5.15
CA GLN A 69 2.79 8.77 5.10
C GLN A 69 2.31 7.89 3.95
N THR A 70 1.04 8.00 3.58
CA THR A 70 0.48 7.30 2.40
C THR A 70 1.06 7.84 1.10
N ARG A 71 1.08 9.17 0.92
CA ARG A 71 1.77 9.83 -0.20
C ARG A 71 3.23 9.38 -0.31
N ARG A 72 3.96 9.35 0.82
CA ARG A 72 5.36 8.92 0.87
C ARG A 72 5.56 7.46 0.48
N ARG A 73 4.65 6.56 0.86
CA ARG A 73 4.70 5.14 0.49
C ARG A 73 4.47 4.95 -1.01
N VAL A 74 3.46 5.60 -1.58
CA VAL A 74 3.20 5.58 -3.04
C VAL A 74 4.42 6.09 -3.81
N ALA A 75 4.95 7.25 -3.43
CA ALA A 75 6.16 7.81 -4.06
C ALA A 75 7.39 6.91 -3.92
N THR A 76 7.48 6.11 -2.85
CA THR A 76 8.56 5.13 -2.68
C THR A 76 8.39 3.95 -3.60
N LEU A 77 7.18 3.38 -3.70
CA LEU A 77 6.88 2.28 -4.62
C LEU A 77 7.15 2.67 -6.08
N LEU A 78 6.75 3.87 -6.51
CA LEU A 78 7.03 4.38 -7.85
C LEU A 78 8.53 4.56 -8.10
N ARG A 79 9.26 5.12 -7.13
CA ARG A 79 10.70 5.36 -7.25
C ARG A 79 11.50 4.06 -7.31
N THR A 80 11.13 3.06 -6.51
CA THR A 80 11.89 1.80 -6.43
C THR A 80 11.45 0.78 -7.46
N GLY A 81 10.20 0.83 -7.91
CA GLY A 81 9.64 -0.13 -8.87
C GLY A 81 9.55 -1.57 -8.34
N ILE A 82 9.74 -1.77 -7.04
CA ILE A 82 9.76 -3.09 -6.39
C ILE A 82 8.87 -3.11 -5.16
N HIS A 83 8.34 -4.29 -4.84
CA HIS A 83 7.62 -4.52 -3.60
C HIS A 83 8.54 -4.37 -2.38
N PRO A 84 8.06 -3.77 -1.29
CA PRO A 84 8.86 -3.49 -0.11
C PRO A 84 9.15 -4.77 0.68
N GLU A 85 10.32 -4.81 1.32
CA GLU A 85 10.64 -5.78 2.35
C GLU A 85 10.03 -5.35 3.70
N PRO A 86 9.66 -6.30 4.58
CA PRO A 86 9.23 -5.96 5.92
C PRO A 86 10.36 -5.27 6.70
N SER A 87 10.02 -4.26 7.51
CA SER A 87 10.98 -3.66 8.44
C SER A 87 11.36 -4.64 9.55
N GLY A 88 12.63 -4.66 9.95
CA GLY A 88 13.07 -5.46 11.11
C GLY A 88 12.51 -5.00 12.47
N ASP A 89 11.82 -3.85 12.51
CA ASP A 89 11.32 -3.20 13.73
C ASP A 89 10.01 -3.78 14.29
N TRP A 90 9.35 -4.66 13.54
CA TRP A 90 8.14 -5.36 13.97
C TRP A 90 8.32 -6.86 13.70
N PRO A 91 7.72 -7.77 14.51
CA PRO A 91 7.77 -9.20 14.25
C PRO A 91 7.23 -9.51 12.86
N ALA A 92 8.16 -9.65 11.93
CA ALA A 92 7.95 -10.12 10.59
C ALA A 92 7.94 -11.65 10.70
N LEU A 93 6.78 -12.21 11.04
CA LEU A 93 6.59 -13.66 11.03
C LEU A 93 6.39 -14.12 9.58
N PRO A 94 7.18 -15.07 9.07
CA PRO A 94 6.97 -15.58 7.72
C PRO A 94 5.58 -16.18 7.53
N TRP A 95 4.95 -15.86 6.40
CA TRP A 95 3.77 -16.60 5.96
C TRP A 95 4.00 -17.24 4.58
N PRO A 96 3.70 -18.53 4.41
CA PRO A 96 3.23 -19.47 5.43
C PRO A 96 4.29 -19.72 6.53
N PRO A 97 3.89 -20.13 7.74
CA PRO A 97 4.84 -20.48 8.80
C PRO A 97 5.76 -21.59 8.29
N ILE A 98 7.05 -21.51 8.63
CA ILE A 98 8.03 -22.58 8.39
C ILE A 98 7.82 -23.68 9.44
#